data_AF-A0A133UCC2-F1
#
_entry.id   AF-A0A133UCC2-F1
#
_cell.length_a   1.000
_cell.length_b   1.000
_cell.length_c   1.000
_cell.angle_alpha   90.00
_cell.angle_beta   90.00
_cell.angle_gamma   90.00
#
_symmetry.space_group_name_H-M   'P 1'
#
loop_
_entity.id
_entity.type
_entity.pdbx_description
1 polymer ?
#
loop_
_entity_poly.entity_id
_entity_poly.type
_entity_poly.pdbx_seq_one_letter_code
_entity_poly.pdbx_strand_id
1 'polypeptide(L)'
;MTEKISEKDAYHELINEEASKYSKEQSFSNAFLTEKEIEQLNISEDVFENLINEGFLIKLEEDKYRTLHMDIAFRASDIRVKHGSSKYIVENNLTVKEKPLLRHDYVSFEEGDERFEKLYSDVQERIQNEEITGAFFESLKEHGVEGLSKYQYKSIVEALSSDNDAVISAPTGFGKTYVFLIPALIEAIQDLRDGIDGTKAVFFYPRNALGSDQLNRLINLLHGLNKRLDKNLRIGIDIGRKSLPSEGEEFFGAKCPEHGEDLEVKNGRVHCPKRHYLEFVEPKTKRTWDEFESNPPDLLISNIWAWQYRFTKRKLWESNYLGGNIKYFVFDEVHGYRGIVAGVLKYFIKILQELVSPNARVFLSSATIPKPEKFSERILSKRMDDILKLKYNPDLHGVDDKKLELYSLVGVNPHLSWETYVHELAIYLSTISRLREKRETENGLQSLIFIDSIKNINRLYSQSHQAIDLGDPQDHLNEDIPPSDPYSYWIYNKDFKFKKSEIPSEPIDRLKEEIWENIERHYSYKTG
;
A
#
# COMPACT_ATOMS: atom_id res chain seq x y z
N MET A 1 -33.21 -7.48 21.64
CA MET A 1 -32.21 -8.39 21.04
C MET A 1 -30.91 -7.63 21.10
N THR A 2 -29.99 -8.01 21.98
CA THR A 2 -28.63 -7.47 22.02
C THR A 2 -27.96 -7.82 20.69
N GLU A 3 -27.53 -6.83 19.92
CA GLU A 3 -26.74 -7.06 18.72
C GLU A 3 -25.50 -7.87 19.11
N LYS A 4 -25.30 -9.04 18.50
CA LYS A 4 -24.08 -9.83 18.69
C LYS A 4 -22.91 -8.99 18.20
N ILE A 5 -21.91 -8.77 19.06
CA ILE A 5 -20.65 -8.10 18.69
C ILE A 5 -19.97 -8.93 17.60
N SER A 6 -19.48 -8.28 16.53
CA SER A 6 -18.74 -8.99 15.48
C SER A 6 -17.41 -9.54 16.02
N GLU A 7 -16.85 -10.60 15.41
CA GLU A 7 -15.56 -11.16 15.85
C GLU A 7 -14.44 -10.11 15.89
N LYS A 8 -14.39 -9.23 14.88
CA LYS A 8 -13.43 -8.14 14.79
C LYS A 8 -13.62 -7.11 15.91
N ASP A 9 -14.86 -6.71 16.19
CA ASP A 9 -15.13 -5.75 17.26
C ASP A 9 -14.84 -6.36 18.64
N ALA A 10 -15.18 -7.63 18.85
CA ALA A 10 -14.85 -8.37 20.07
C ALA A 10 -13.32 -8.43 20.27
N TYR A 11 -12.57 -8.72 19.19
CA TYR A 11 -11.11 -8.74 19.23
C TYR A 11 -10.51 -7.35 19.54
N HIS A 12 -11.09 -6.27 19.01
CA HIS A 12 -10.67 -4.91 19.35
C HIS A 12 -10.91 -4.56 20.82
N GLU A 13 -12.06 -4.94 21.38
CA GLU A 13 -12.36 -4.72 22.81
C GLU A 13 -11.34 -5.46 23.71
N LEU A 14 -11.01 -6.71 23.37
CA LEU A 14 -10.00 -7.49 24.10
C LEU A 14 -8.62 -6.79 24.08
N ILE A 15 -8.17 -6.29 22.92
CA ILE A 15 -6.92 -5.52 22.82
C ILE A 15 -6.97 -4.26 23.67
N ASN A 16 -8.08 -3.53 23.64
CA ASN A 16 -8.24 -2.28 24.39
C ASN A 16 -8.18 -2.52 25.90
N GLU A 17 -8.77 -3.61 26.40
CA GLU A 17 -8.67 -4.01 27.81
C GLU A 17 -7.22 -4.32 28.22
N GLU A 18 -6.50 -5.10 27.42
CA GLU A 18 -5.08 -5.39 27.67
C GLU A 18 -4.22 -4.13 27.61
N ALA A 19 -4.46 -3.25 26.63
CA ALA A 19 -3.76 -1.97 26.50
C ALA A 19 -4.05 -1.04 27.68
N SER A 20 -5.28 -1.04 28.20
CA SER A 20 -5.68 -0.29 29.39
C SER A 20 -4.88 -0.76 30.62
N LYS A 21 -4.76 -2.08 30.82
CA LYS A 21 -3.94 -2.67 31.88
C LYS A 21 -2.46 -2.34 31.73
N TYR A 22 -1.92 -2.52 30.53
CA TYR A 22 -0.55 -2.15 30.22
C TYR A 22 -0.30 -0.67 30.54
N SER A 23 -1.21 0.23 30.17
CA SER A 23 -1.03 1.66 30.42
C SER A 23 -0.97 2.02 31.90
N LYS A 24 -1.70 1.30 32.76
CA LYS A 24 -1.73 1.49 34.21
C LYS A 24 -0.47 0.97 34.89
N GLU A 25 0.04 -0.17 34.44
CA GLU A 25 1.13 -0.87 35.12
C GLU A 25 2.50 -0.73 34.43
N GLN A 26 2.51 -0.23 33.19
CA GLN A 26 3.69 -0.15 32.31
C GLN A 26 4.44 -1.49 32.19
N SER A 27 3.70 -2.60 32.25
CA SER A 27 4.24 -3.96 32.29
C SER A 27 3.37 -4.91 31.48
N PHE A 28 3.99 -5.61 30.52
CA PHE A 28 3.29 -6.63 29.74
C PHE A 28 2.95 -7.88 30.56
N SER A 29 3.75 -8.20 31.59
CA SER A 29 3.59 -9.42 32.38
C SER A 29 2.21 -9.51 33.05
N ASN A 30 1.61 -8.36 33.34
CA ASN A 30 0.32 -8.25 34.02
C ASN A 30 -0.83 -7.84 33.07
N ALA A 31 -0.49 -7.49 31.82
CA ALA A 31 -1.46 -7.14 30.78
C ALA A 31 -1.96 -8.42 30.07
N PHE A 32 -2.68 -9.26 30.81
CA PHE A 32 -3.41 -10.42 30.31
C PHE A 32 -4.89 -10.30 30.69
N LEU A 33 -5.76 -11.08 30.05
CA LEU A 33 -7.20 -11.13 30.27
C LEU A 33 -7.56 -12.34 31.12
N THR A 34 -8.46 -12.16 32.08
CA THR A 34 -9.09 -13.27 32.83
C THR A 34 -10.44 -13.63 32.21
N GLU A 35 -10.92 -14.85 32.42
CA GLU A 35 -12.22 -15.31 31.92
C GLU A 35 -13.35 -14.39 32.39
N LYS A 36 -13.31 -13.98 33.66
CA LYS A 36 -14.25 -13.03 34.26
C LYS A 36 -14.29 -11.66 33.55
N GLU A 37 -13.15 -11.17 33.06
CA GLU A 37 -13.11 -9.89 32.34
C GLU A 37 -13.64 -10.06 30.92
N ILE A 38 -13.39 -11.19 30.28
CA ILE A 38 -13.94 -11.52 28.97
C ILE A 38 -15.46 -11.66 29.03
N GLU A 39 -15.99 -12.31 30.07
CA GLU A 39 -17.44 -12.41 30.34
C GLU A 39 -18.10 -11.02 30.47
N GLN A 40 -17.40 -10.04 31.03
CA GLN A 40 -17.93 -8.67 31.19
C GLN A 40 -18.05 -7.90 29.86
N LEU A 41 -17.34 -8.32 28.82
CA LEU A 41 -17.36 -7.68 27.50
C LEU A 41 -18.55 -8.10 26.63
N ASN A 42 -19.44 -8.97 27.14
CA ASN A 42 -20.61 -9.49 26.40
C ASN A 42 -20.24 -10.16 25.06
N ILE A 43 -19.05 -10.78 24.97
CA ILE A 43 -18.63 -11.56 23.81
C ILE A 43 -19.35 -12.91 23.86
N SER A 44 -20.01 -13.31 22.77
CA SER A 44 -20.69 -14.60 22.71
C SER A 44 -19.71 -15.77 22.70
N GLU A 45 -20.11 -16.90 23.27
CA GLU A 45 -19.32 -18.15 23.32
C GLU A 45 -18.81 -18.56 21.93
N ASP A 46 -19.67 -18.52 20.89
CA ASP A 46 -19.28 -18.82 19.50
C ASP A 46 -18.07 -17.97 19.03
N VAL A 47 -18.11 -16.66 19.29
CA VAL A 47 -17.05 -15.70 18.89
C VAL A 47 -15.79 -15.94 19.70
N PHE A 48 -15.92 -16.21 21.00
CA PHE A 48 -14.80 -16.52 21.86
C PHE A 48 -14.07 -17.80 21.43
N GLU A 49 -14.82 -18.87 21.17
CA GLU A 49 -14.26 -20.13 20.67
C GLU A 49 -13.60 -19.94 19.30
N ASN A 50 -14.23 -19.19 18.39
CA ASN A 50 -13.64 -18.87 17.09
C ASN A 50 -12.32 -18.12 17.23
N LEU A 51 -12.23 -17.10 18.09
CA LEU A 51 -10.97 -16.37 18.32
C LEU A 51 -9.84 -17.28 18.84
N ILE A 52 -10.17 -18.30 19.66
CA ILE A 52 -9.20 -19.30 20.12
C ILE A 52 -8.81 -20.26 18.99
N ASN A 53 -9.80 -20.76 18.25
CA ASN A 53 -9.63 -21.71 17.15
C ASN A 53 -8.87 -21.11 15.97
N GLU A 54 -8.98 -19.80 15.74
CA GLU A 54 -8.21 -19.04 14.75
C GLU A 54 -6.85 -18.56 15.30
N GLY A 55 -6.66 -18.68 16.61
CA GLY A 55 -5.40 -18.34 17.29
C GLY A 55 -5.18 -16.83 17.44
N PHE A 56 -6.27 -16.05 17.39
CA PHE A 56 -6.28 -14.63 17.76
C PHE A 56 -6.31 -14.44 19.28
N LEU A 57 -6.88 -15.39 20.03
CA LEU A 57 -6.86 -15.40 21.48
C LEU A 57 -6.06 -16.59 22.00
N ILE A 58 -4.98 -16.31 22.72
CA ILE A 58 -4.00 -17.30 23.17
C ILE A 58 -4.26 -17.62 24.63
N LYS A 59 -4.54 -18.89 24.94
CA LYS A 59 -4.69 -19.37 26.33
C LYS A 59 -3.31 -19.59 26.96
N LEU A 60 -2.96 -18.76 27.95
CA LEU A 60 -1.71 -18.83 28.70
C LEU A 60 -1.79 -19.87 29.83
N GLU A 61 -2.82 -19.77 30.66
CA GLU A 61 -3.09 -20.64 31.82
C GLU A 61 -4.61 -20.92 31.89
N GLU A 62 -5.10 -21.64 32.91
CA GLU A 62 -6.53 -22.01 33.02
C GLU A 62 -7.47 -20.80 32.89
N ASP A 63 -7.14 -19.68 33.55
CA ASP A 63 -7.92 -18.42 33.62
C ASP A 63 -7.13 -17.21 33.09
N LYS A 64 -6.21 -17.42 32.13
CA LYS A 64 -5.42 -16.32 31.55
C LYS A 64 -5.33 -16.44 30.04
N TYR A 65 -5.67 -15.35 29.38
CA TYR A 65 -5.67 -15.21 27.93
C TYR A 65 -4.89 -13.97 27.52
N ARG A 66 -4.37 -13.97 26.29
CA ARG A 66 -3.76 -12.79 25.67
C ARG A 66 -4.13 -12.70 24.21
N THR A 67 -4.43 -11.51 23.70
CA THR A 67 -4.64 -11.36 22.25
C THR A 67 -3.32 -11.56 21.50
N LEU A 68 -3.40 -12.09 20.28
CA LEU A 68 -2.25 -12.39 19.44
C LEU A 68 -1.32 -11.18 19.27
N HIS A 69 -1.88 -10.00 19.01
CA HIS A 69 -1.09 -8.80 18.78
C HIS A 69 -0.41 -8.29 20.07
N MET A 70 -1.08 -8.41 21.21
CA MET A 70 -0.48 -8.10 22.51
C MET A 70 0.58 -9.12 22.94
N ASP A 71 0.42 -10.40 22.59
CA ASP A 71 1.42 -11.44 22.80
C ASP A 71 2.64 -11.24 21.91
N ILE A 72 2.44 -10.87 20.64
CA ILE A 72 3.53 -10.49 19.73
C ILE A 72 4.33 -9.30 20.30
N ALA A 73 3.63 -8.25 20.74
CA ALA A 73 4.28 -7.09 21.35
C ALA A 73 5.02 -7.46 22.65
N PHE A 74 4.44 -8.33 23.47
CA PHE A 74 5.05 -8.81 24.71
C PHE A 74 6.35 -9.56 24.46
N ARG A 75 6.34 -10.56 23.58
CA ARG A 75 7.52 -11.38 23.29
C ARG A 75 8.58 -10.60 22.53
N ALA A 76 8.17 -9.74 21.59
CA ALA A 76 9.08 -8.78 20.94
C ALA A 76 9.78 -7.87 21.95
N SER A 77 9.10 -7.50 23.05
CA SER A 77 9.68 -6.67 24.11
C SER A 77 10.72 -7.39 24.99
N ASP A 78 10.89 -8.70 24.82
CA ASP A 78 11.81 -9.49 25.63
C ASP A 78 12.52 -10.59 24.82
N ILE A 79 12.87 -10.27 23.58
CA ILE A 79 13.68 -11.14 22.72
C ILE A 79 15.05 -11.40 23.34
N ARG A 80 15.43 -12.68 23.38
CA ARG A 80 16.72 -13.17 23.85
C ARG A 80 17.07 -14.47 23.13
N VAL A 81 18.35 -14.70 22.87
CA VAL A 81 18.85 -15.98 22.31
C VAL A 81 18.74 -17.12 23.33
N LYS A 82 19.00 -16.84 24.61
CA LYS A 82 19.04 -17.87 25.67
C LYS A 82 18.10 -17.56 26.82
N HIS A 83 17.33 -18.56 27.27
CA HIS A 83 16.47 -18.43 28.46
C HIS A 83 17.27 -17.98 29.69
N GLY A 84 16.74 -17.00 30.42
CA GLY A 84 17.39 -16.43 31.60
C GLY A 84 18.60 -15.52 31.33
N SER A 85 19.00 -15.30 30.06
CA SER A 85 20.07 -14.35 29.73
C SER A 85 19.62 -12.88 29.88
N SER A 86 20.55 -11.94 29.75
CA SER A 86 20.28 -10.51 29.84
C SER A 86 19.27 -10.05 28.78
N LYS A 87 18.34 -9.18 29.18
CA LYS A 87 17.37 -8.57 28.27
C LYS A 87 18.05 -7.70 27.21
N TYR A 88 17.60 -7.80 25.97
CA TYR A 88 18.05 -6.92 24.89
C TYR A 88 17.33 -5.58 24.93
N ILE A 89 16.05 -5.60 25.30
CA ILE A 89 15.23 -4.39 25.46
C ILE A 89 15.25 -3.96 26.93
N VAL A 90 15.59 -2.70 27.16
CA VAL A 90 15.62 -2.07 28.50
C VAL A 90 14.39 -1.22 28.77
N GLU A 91 13.76 -0.69 27.71
CA GLU A 91 12.56 0.13 27.78
C GLU A 91 11.57 -0.31 26.70
N ASN A 92 10.28 -0.35 27.02
CA ASN A 92 9.24 -0.52 26.01
C ASN A 92 8.06 0.39 26.35
N ASN A 93 7.45 0.98 25.32
CA ASN A 93 6.22 1.74 25.43
C ASN A 93 5.25 1.32 24.32
N LEU A 94 4.10 0.78 24.72
CA LEU A 94 3.01 0.43 23.82
C LEU A 94 1.90 1.48 23.84
N THR A 95 1.47 1.91 22.67
CA THR A 95 0.29 2.76 22.48
C THR A 95 -0.63 2.16 21.42
N VAL A 96 -1.93 2.04 21.74
CA VAL A 96 -2.95 1.62 20.78
C VAL A 96 -3.67 2.85 20.24
N LYS A 97 -3.88 2.92 18.93
CA LYS A 97 -4.63 3.99 18.27
C LYS A 97 -5.67 3.43 17.33
N GLU A 98 -6.90 3.93 17.45
CA GLU A 98 -7.93 3.72 16.44
C GLU A 98 -7.65 4.59 15.20
N LYS A 99 -7.76 3.99 14.03
CA LYS A 99 -7.78 4.69 12.75
C LYS A 99 -9.10 4.42 12.04
N PRO A 100 -9.70 5.45 11.41
CA PRO A 100 -10.85 5.26 10.57
C PRO A 100 -10.48 4.39 9.37
N LEU A 101 -11.41 3.55 8.96
CA LEU A 101 -11.40 2.77 7.74
C LEU A 101 -12.70 3.09 7.00
N LEU A 102 -12.58 3.31 5.69
CA LEU A 102 -13.73 3.52 4.83
C LEU A 102 -13.98 2.26 4.03
N ARG A 103 -15.25 1.88 3.92
CA ARG A 103 -15.66 0.80 3.04
C ARG A 103 -15.89 1.36 1.65
N HIS A 104 -15.66 0.52 0.65
CA HIS A 104 -15.82 0.87 -0.76
C HIS A 104 -17.22 0.52 -1.28
N ASP A 105 -18.20 0.41 -0.39
CA ASP A 105 -19.58 0.00 -0.66
C ASP A 105 -20.58 1.16 -0.51
N TYR A 106 -20.12 2.38 -0.18
CA TYR A 106 -21.00 3.55 -0.07
C TYR A 106 -21.66 3.89 -1.41
N VAL A 107 -20.97 3.68 -2.53
CA VAL A 107 -21.59 3.58 -3.86
C VAL A 107 -21.17 2.24 -4.43
N SER A 108 -22.09 1.29 -4.48
CA SER A 108 -21.88 0.03 -5.18
C SER A 108 -22.10 0.25 -6.67
N PHE A 109 -21.24 -0.28 -7.53
CA PHE A 109 -21.39 -0.17 -8.98
C PHE A 109 -22.46 -1.14 -9.53
N GLU A 110 -23.40 -1.59 -8.73
CA GLU A 110 -24.50 -2.48 -9.12
C GLU A 110 -25.75 -1.68 -9.52
N GLU A 111 -26.58 -2.26 -10.39
CA GLU A 111 -27.86 -1.67 -10.77
C GLU A 111 -28.76 -1.49 -9.53
N GLY A 112 -29.40 -0.32 -9.42
CA GLY A 112 -30.31 0.01 -8.32
C GLY A 112 -29.71 0.82 -7.16
N ASP A 113 -28.39 1.11 -7.15
CA ASP A 113 -27.85 2.15 -6.25
C ASP A 113 -28.04 3.54 -6.89
N GLU A 114 -28.96 4.34 -6.35
CA GLU A 114 -29.27 5.69 -6.85
C GLU A 114 -28.02 6.61 -6.97
N ARG A 115 -27.01 6.41 -6.12
CA ARG A 115 -25.76 7.21 -6.16
C ARG A 115 -24.88 6.77 -7.31
N PHE A 116 -24.90 5.48 -7.64
CA PHE A 116 -24.21 4.96 -8.81
C PHE A 116 -24.90 5.43 -10.09
N GLU A 117 -26.23 5.36 -10.16
CA GLU A 117 -26.99 5.88 -11.31
C GLU A 117 -26.71 7.37 -11.54
N LYS A 118 -26.64 8.16 -10.46
CA LYS A 118 -26.23 9.56 -10.56
C LYS A 118 -24.81 9.73 -11.08
N LEU A 119 -23.84 8.99 -10.51
CA LEU A 119 -22.45 9.05 -10.98
C LEU A 119 -22.34 8.65 -12.44
N TYR A 120 -23.04 7.58 -12.82
CA TYR A 120 -23.10 7.07 -14.19
C TYR A 120 -23.64 8.15 -15.13
N SER A 121 -24.73 8.82 -14.77
CA SER A 121 -25.28 9.94 -15.53
C SER A 121 -24.29 11.10 -15.66
N ASP A 122 -23.62 11.51 -14.57
CA ASP A 122 -22.63 12.59 -14.59
C ASP A 122 -21.43 12.25 -15.51
N VAL A 123 -21.02 10.98 -15.57
CA VAL A 123 -19.97 10.49 -16.47
C VAL A 123 -20.47 10.40 -17.91
N GLN A 124 -21.69 9.90 -18.12
CA GLN A 124 -22.31 9.78 -19.43
C GLN A 124 -22.52 11.13 -20.10
N GLU A 125 -22.87 12.17 -19.33
CA GLU A 125 -23.00 13.54 -19.86
C GLU A 125 -21.68 14.07 -20.43
N ARG A 126 -20.55 13.67 -19.84
CA ARG A 126 -19.20 14.06 -20.30
C ARG A 126 -18.71 13.23 -21.47
N ILE A 127 -18.82 11.91 -21.36
CA ILE A 127 -18.37 10.99 -22.40
C ILE A 127 -19.31 11.03 -23.61
N GLN A 128 -20.57 11.44 -23.44
CA GLN A 128 -21.59 11.52 -24.49
C GLN A 128 -21.74 10.23 -25.31
N ASN A 129 -21.55 9.08 -24.64
CA ASN A 129 -21.70 7.75 -25.21
C ASN A 129 -21.99 6.73 -24.09
N GLU A 130 -23.14 6.08 -24.17
CA GLU A 130 -23.62 5.13 -23.17
C GLU A 130 -22.78 3.84 -23.12
N GLU A 131 -22.42 3.28 -24.27
CA GLU A 131 -21.63 2.05 -24.38
C GLU A 131 -20.23 2.23 -23.77
N ILE A 132 -19.58 3.36 -24.06
CA ILE A 132 -18.25 3.69 -23.51
C ILE A 132 -18.35 3.98 -22.01
N THR A 133 -19.44 4.59 -21.55
CA THR A 133 -19.65 4.82 -20.11
C THR A 133 -19.81 3.49 -19.38
N GLY A 134 -20.57 2.55 -19.93
CA GLY A 134 -20.67 1.18 -19.43
C GLY A 134 -19.31 0.49 -19.39
N ALA A 135 -18.55 0.54 -20.50
CA ALA A 135 -17.21 -0.01 -20.60
C ALA A 135 -16.24 0.54 -19.53
N PHE A 136 -16.38 1.82 -19.17
CA PHE A 136 -15.57 2.47 -18.15
C PHE A 136 -15.80 1.90 -16.76
N PHE A 137 -17.06 1.75 -16.35
CA PHE A 137 -17.38 1.15 -15.06
C PHE A 137 -17.14 -0.36 -15.05
N GLU A 138 -17.40 -1.08 -16.14
CA GLU A 138 -17.05 -2.50 -16.27
C GLU A 138 -15.55 -2.72 -16.12
N SER A 139 -14.71 -1.91 -16.76
CA SER A 139 -13.25 -2.01 -16.60
C SER A 139 -12.80 -1.74 -15.17
N LEU A 140 -13.45 -0.80 -14.47
CA LEU A 140 -13.18 -0.57 -13.04
C LEU A 140 -13.53 -1.83 -12.21
N LYS A 141 -14.69 -2.45 -12.45
CA LYS A 141 -15.11 -3.69 -11.78
C LYS A 141 -14.16 -4.87 -12.05
N GLU A 142 -13.82 -5.10 -13.32
CA GLU A 142 -12.89 -6.17 -13.75
C GLU A 142 -11.53 -6.10 -13.02
N HIS A 143 -11.16 -4.92 -12.51
CA HIS A 143 -9.91 -4.66 -11.80
C HIS A 143 -10.09 -4.40 -10.29
N GLY A 144 -11.15 -4.95 -9.70
CA GLY A 144 -11.38 -4.97 -8.25
C GLY A 144 -11.94 -3.68 -7.67
N VAL A 145 -12.51 -2.80 -8.50
CA VAL A 145 -13.20 -1.59 -8.05
C VAL A 145 -14.69 -1.78 -8.26
N GLU A 146 -15.33 -2.42 -7.28
CA GLU A 146 -16.77 -2.71 -7.30
C GLU A 146 -17.61 -1.57 -6.71
N GLY A 147 -16.95 -0.53 -6.18
CA GLY A 147 -17.61 0.62 -5.61
C GLY A 147 -16.67 1.69 -5.06
N LEU A 148 -17.24 2.71 -4.45
CA LEU A 148 -16.53 3.86 -3.89
C LEU A 148 -16.92 4.09 -2.43
N SER A 149 -15.95 4.53 -1.64
CA SER A 149 -16.23 5.10 -0.32
C SER A 149 -16.93 6.45 -0.44
N LYS A 150 -17.61 6.88 0.63
CA LYS A 150 -18.27 8.19 0.69
C LYS A 150 -17.32 9.35 0.41
N TYR A 151 -16.07 9.24 0.86
CA TYR A 151 -15.02 10.22 0.56
C TYR A 151 -14.69 10.28 -0.93
N GLN A 152 -14.46 9.12 -1.56
CA GLN A 152 -14.13 9.07 -2.98
C GLN A 152 -15.28 9.57 -3.84
N TYR A 153 -16.50 9.08 -3.61
CA TYR A 153 -17.67 9.50 -4.37
C TYR A 153 -17.87 11.02 -4.33
N LYS A 154 -17.93 11.61 -3.12
CA LYS A 154 -18.05 13.07 -2.98
C LYS A 154 -16.91 13.82 -3.66
N SER A 155 -15.67 13.34 -3.49
CA SER A 155 -14.50 14.00 -4.07
C SER A 155 -14.48 13.92 -5.59
N ILE A 156 -14.93 12.81 -6.18
CA ILE A 156 -15.01 12.63 -7.64
C ILE A 156 -16.10 13.52 -8.21
N VAL A 157 -17.31 13.53 -7.62
CA VAL A 157 -18.41 14.40 -8.06
C VAL A 157 -18.00 15.87 -7.99
N GLU A 158 -17.35 16.29 -6.90
CA GLU A 158 -16.85 17.65 -6.74
C GLU A 158 -15.71 17.97 -7.72
N ALA A 159 -14.80 17.03 -7.98
CA ALA A 159 -13.73 17.18 -8.96
C ALA A 159 -14.25 17.29 -10.39
N LEU A 160 -15.31 16.56 -10.74
CA LEU A 160 -15.99 16.68 -12.03
C LEU A 160 -16.68 18.05 -12.11
N SER A 161 -17.42 18.46 -11.09
CA SER A 161 -18.24 19.68 -11.10
C SER A 161 -17.46 21.01 -11.03
N SER A 162 -16.12 20.98 -11.07
CA SER A 162 -15.28 22.17 -10.91
C SER A 162 -14.10 22.16 -11.88
N ASP A 163 -13.72 23.34 -12.38
CA ASP A 163 -12.52 23.54 -13.19
C ASP A 163 -11.29 23.99 -12.36
N ASN A 164 -11.43 24.06 -11.03
CA ASN A 164 -10.35 24.49 -10.16
C ASN A 164 -9.26 23.42 -10.02
N ASP A 165 -8.05 23.89 -9.70
CA ASP A 165 -6.98 23.03 -9.19
C ASP A 165 -7.43 22.39 -7.88
N ALA A 166 -6.96 21.17 -7.60
CA ALA A 166 -7.40 20.41 -6.45
C ALA A 166 -6.25 20.02 -5.52
N VAL A 167 -6.53 20.02 -4.22
CA VAL A 167 -5.72 19.33 -3.21
C VAL A 167 -6.50 18.15 -2.65
N ILE A 168 -5.93 16.95 -2.80
CA ILE A 168 -6.47 15.69 -2.31
C ILE A 168 -5.67 15.28 -1.07
N SER A 169 -6.35 15.20 0.07
CA SER A 169 -5.71 14.82 1.34
C SER A 169 -6.56 13.83 2.12
N ALA A 170 -6.08 12.59 2.18
CA ALA A 170 -6.72 11.51 2.93
C ALA A 170 -5.67 10.45 3.31
N PRO A 171 -5.85 9.67 4.38
CA PRO A 171 -4.91 8.62 4.78
C PRO A 171 -4.59 7.61 3.66
N THR A 172 -3.50 6.86 3.81
CA THR A 172 -3.19 5.74 2.92
C THR A 172 -4.30 4.68 3.01
N GLY A 173 -4.66 4.08 1.86
CA GLY A 173 -5.77 3.12 1.78
C GLY A 173 -7.14 3.74 1.51
N PHE A 174 -7.31 5.07 1.60
CA PHE A 174 -8.59 5.75 1.35
C PHE A 174 -8.87 5.99 -0.14
N GLY A 175 -8.11 5.33 -1.02
CA GLY A 175 -8.37 5.35 -2.46
C GLY A 175 -8.18 6.71 -3.17
N LYS A 176 -7.28 7.57 -2.68
CA LYS A 176 -6.92 8.88 -3.31
C LYS A 176 -6.65 8.80 -4.80
N THR A 177 -6.03 7.71 -5.25
CA THR A 177 -5.69 7.50 -6.67
C THR A 177 -6.89 7.65 -7.59
N TYR A 178 -8.04 7.06 -7.24
CA TYR A 178 -9.25 7.14 -8.07
C TYR A 178 -9.86 8.55 -8.09
N VAL A 179 -9.65 9.35 -7.05
CA VAL A 179 -10.18 10.73 -6.96
C VAL A 179 -9.62 11.62 -8.06
N PHE A 180 -8.35 11.45 -8.43
CA PHE A 180 -7.76 12.18 -9.56
C PHE A 180 -7.82 11.41 -10.88
N LEU A 181 -7.78 10.07 -10.81
CA LEU A 181 -7.66 9.25 -12.00
C LEU A 181 -8.97 9.20 -12.80
N ILE A 182 -10.12 9.07 -12.12
CA ILE A 182 -11.42 8.99 -12.79
C ILE A 182 -11.70 10.25 -13.62
N PRO A 183 -11.61 11.48 -13.06
CA PRO A 183 -11.78 12.71 -13.85
C PRO A 183 -10.78 12.83 -15.02
N ALA A 184 -9.52 12.46 -14.81
CA ALA A 184 -8.50 12.53 -15.86
C ALA A 184 -8.78 11.55 -17.01
N LEU A 185 -9.27 10.35 -16.71
CA LEU A 185 -9.62 9.35 -17.72
C LEU A 185 -10.86 9.73 -18.51
N ILE A 186 -11.91 10.23 -17.84
CA ILE A 186 -13.14 10.67 -18.51
C ILE A 186 -12.82 11.73 -19.57
N GLU A 187 -12.03 12.73 -19.19
CA GLU A 187 -11.62 13.79 -20.11
C GLU A 187 -10.69 13.26 -21.21
N ALA A 188 -9.83 12.28 -20.88
CA ALA A 188 -8.97 11.67 -21.88
C ALA A 188 -9.74 10.85 -22.93
N ILE A 189 -10.78 10.11 -22.50
CA ILE A 189 -11.70 9.38 -23.37
C ILE A 189 -12.42 10.37 -24.29
N GLN A 190 -12.96 11.45 -23.72
CA GLN A 190 -13.70 12.44 -24.50
C GLN A 190 -12.81 13.11 -25.55
N ASP A 191 -11.61 13.56 -25.18
CA ASP A 191 -10.66 14.15 -26.13
C ASP A 191 -10.22 13.16 -27.22
N LEU A 192 -10.10 11.87 -26.90
CA LEU A 192 -9.78 10.84 -27.88
C LEU A 192 -10.89 10.70 -28.93
N ARG A 193 -12.16 10.76 -28.49
CA ARG A 193 -13.34 10.73 -29.38
C ARG A 193 -13.45 11.98 -30.24
N ASP A 194 -13.08 13.13 -29.69
CA ASP A 194 -13.03 14.41 -30.41
C ASP A 194 -11.86 14.49 -31.41
N GLY A 195 -11.05 13.43 -31.53
CA GLY A 195 -9.92 13.35 -32.44
C GLY A 195 -8.72 14.20 -32.01
N ILE A 196 -8.66 14.59 -30.75
CA ILE A 196 -7.55 15.37 -30.19
C ILE A 196 -6.38 14.42 -29.96
N ASP A 197 -5.29 14.61 -30.69
CA ASP A 197 -4.09 13.79 -30.56
C ASP A 197 -3.10 14.33 -29.51
N GLY A 198 -2.29 13.41 -28.98
CA GLY A 198 -1.21 13.66 -28.03
C GLY A 198 -1.64 13.63 -26.57
N THR A 199 -0.75 14.11 -25.70
CA THR A 199 -0.88 13.95 -24.24
C THR A 199 -2.05 14.74 -23.69
N LYS A 200 -2.91 14.08 -22.92
CA LYS A 200 -4.13 14.62 -22.30
C LYS A 200 -4.00 14.73 -20.78
N ALA A 201 -3.30 13.80 -20.15
CA ALA A 201 -3.01 13.84 -18.71
C ALA A 201 -1.59 13.36 -18.39
N VAL A 202 -0.96 14.01 -17.42
CA VAL A 202 0.38 13.67 -16.94
C VAL A 202 0.36 13.42 -15.44
N PHE A 203 0.89 12.28 -15.03
CA PHE A 203 1.00 11.85 -13.64
C PHE A 203 2.46 11.89 -13.19
N PHE A 204 2.78 12.82 -12.29
CA PHE A 204 4.10 12.98 -11.69
C PHE A 204 4.19 12.23 -10.37
N TYR A 205 5.17 11.34 -10.29
CA TYR A 205 5.51 10.61 -9.06
C TYR A 205 6.90 11.04 -8.55
N PRO A 206 7.08 11.17 -7.22
CA PRO A 206 8.37 11.55 -6.64
C PRO A 206 9.42 10.43 -6.77
N ARG A 207 8.97 9.17 -6.88
CA ARG A 207 9.83 7.98 -6.99
C ARG A 207 9.46 7.18 -8.24
N ASN A 208 10.47 6.74 -8.99
CA ASN A 208 10.27 5.96 -10.21
C ASN A 208 9.54 4.63 -9.95
N ALA A 209 9.87 3.93 -8.86
CA ALA A 209 9.19 2.67 -8.48
C ALA A 209 7.68 2.87 -8.28
N LEU A 210 7.28 3.97 -7.64
CA LEU A 210 5.85 4.29 -7.50
C LEU A 210 5.20 4.54 -8.87
N GLY A 211 5.89 5.22 -9.79
CA GLY A 211 5.43 5.39 -11.16
C GLY A 211 5.24 4.06 -11.89
N SER A 212 6.14 3.09 -11.70
CA SER A 212 6.02 1.73 -12.22
C SER A 212 4.78 1.00 -11.66
N ASP A 213 4.53 1.11 -10.35
CA ASP A 213 3.34 0.48 -9.74
C ASP A 213 2.04 1.07 -10.29
N GLN A 214 2.00 2.40 -10.49
CA GLN A 214 0.84 3.05 -11.10
C GLN A 214 0.71 2.77 -12.59
N LEU A 215 1.82 2.53 -13.30
CA LEU A 215 1.80 2.07 -14.69
C LEU A 215 1.04 0.75 -14.81
N ASN A 216 1.37 -0.22 -13.95
CA ASN A 216 0.69 -1.52 -13.91
C ASN A 216 -0.82 -1.40 -13.77
N ARG A 217 -1.25 -0.59 -12.80
CA ARG A 217 -2.67 -0.35 -12.56
C ARG A 217 -3.37 0.27 -13.76
N LEU A 218 -2.72 1.22 -14.44
CA LEU A 218 -3.27 1.87 -15.61
C LEU A 218 -3.28 0.95 -16.84
N ILE A 219 -2.27 0.11 -17.04
CA ILE A 219 -2.24 -0.89 -18.11
C ILE A 219 -3.46 -1.81 -17.99
N ASN A 220 -3.72 -2.31 -16.79
CA ASN A 220 -4.86 -3.15 -16.49
C ASN A 220 -6.20 -2.45 -16.82
N LEU A 221 -6.41 -1.27 -16.25
CA LEU A 221 -7.63 -0.48 -16.49
C LEU A 221 -7.84 -0.14 -17.98
N LEU A 222 -6.78 0.26 -18.68
CA LEU A 222 -6.87 0.59 -20.10
C LEU A 222 -7.08 -0.64 -20.96
N HIS A 223 -6.57 -1.82 -20.57
CA HIS A 223 -6.82 -3.06 -21.29
C HIS A 223 -8.30 -3.42 -21.31
N GLY A 224 -8.99 -3.33 -20.16
CA GLY A 224 -10.45 -3.56 -20.09
C GLY A 224 -11.26 -2.53 -20.89
N LEU A 225 -10.84 -1.26 -20.82
CA LEU A 225 -11.46 -0.14 -21.55
C LEU A 225 -11.29 -0.28 -23.07
N ASN A 226 -10.06 -0.49 -23.53
CA ASN A 226 -9.70 -0.51 -24.96
C ASN A 226 -10.35 -1.67 -25.73
N LYS A 227 -10.82 -2.72 -25.05
CA LYS A 227 -11.64 -3.78 -25.69
C LYS A 227 -12.94 -3.26 -26.30
N ARG A 228 -13.41 -2.10 -25.82
CA ARG A 228 -14.73 -1.53 -26.13
C ARG A 228 -14.63 -0.09 -26.68
N LEU A 229 -13.41 0.39 -26.97
CA LEU A 229 -13.17 1.68 -27.59
C LEU A 229 -12.81 1.52 -29.07
N ASP A 230 -13.31 2.40 -29.93
CA ASP A 230 -12.96 2.41 -31.36
C ASP A 230 -11.48 2.74 -31.61
N LYS A 231 -10.90 3.59 -30.75
CA LYS A 231 -9.50 3.98 -30.74
C LYS A 231 -8.93 3.69 -29.36
N ASN A 232 -7.77 3.05 -29.31
CA ASN A 232 -7.12 2.75 -28.03
C ASN A 232 -6.65 4.04 -27.34
N LEU A 233 -6.99 4.19 -26.07
CA LEU A 233 -6.28 5.08 -25.17
C LEU A 233 -4.88 4.52 -24.90
N ARG A 234 -3.87 5.33 -25.18
CA ARG A 234 -2.46 4.95 -25.07
C ARG A 234 -1.83 5.50 -23.81
N ILE A 235 -0.98 4.70 -23.19
CA ILE A 235 -0.20 5.08 -22.01
C ILE A 235 1.29 4.94 -22.27
N GLY A 236 2.08 5.86 -21.75
CA GLY A 236 3.53 5.71 -21.72
C GLY A 236 4.16 6.22 -20.43
N ILE A 237 5.44 5.94 -20.29
CA ILE A 237 6.25 6.33 -19.13
C ILE A 237 7.53 7.03 -19.59
N ASP A 238 7.78 8.23 -19.07
CA ASP A 238 9.02 8.98 -19.27
C ASP A 238 9.63 9.40 -17.93
N ILE A 239 10.55 8.58 -17.43
CA ILE A 239 11.26 8.84 -16.17
C ILE A 239 12.75 9.22 -16.37
N GLY A 240 13.14 9.52 -17.62
CA GLY A 240 14.50 9.97 -17.98
C GLY A 240 15.39 8.92 -18.66
N ARG A 241 16.50 9.36 -19.28
CA ARG A 241 17.34 8.55 -20.20
C ARG A 241 17.98 7.31 -19.57
N LYS A 242 18.40 7.39 -18.29
CA LYS A 242 19.18 6.33 -17.65
C LYS A 242 18.34 5.12 -17.24
N SER A 243 17.01 5.23 -17.30
CA SER A 243 16.08 4.22 -16.82
C SER A 243 15.20 3.66 -17.93
N LEU A 244 15.59 3.83 -19.20
CA LEU A 244 14.83 3.28 -20.32
C LEU A 244 15.18 1.80 -20.49
N PRO A 245 14.19 0.90 -20.53
CA PRO A 245 14.43 -0.52 -20.76
C PRO A 245 15.03 -0.75 -22.16
N SER A 246 15.97 -1.68 -22.22
CA SER A 246 16.57 -2.16 -23.46
C SER A 246 15.80 -3.35 -24.02
N GLU A 247 16.13 -3.75 -25.25
CA GLU A 247 15.58 -4.94 -25.88
C GLU A 247 15.81 -6.20 -25.01
N GLY A 248 14.75 -6.93 -24.71
CA GLY A 248 14.76 -8.12 -23.86
C GLY A 248 14.73 -7.85 -22.35
N GLU A 249 14.69 -6.57 -21.91
CA GLU A 249 14.55 -6.23 -20.49
C GLU A 249 13.08 -6.11 -20.09
N GLU A 250 12.81 -6.38 -18.81
CA GLU A 250 11.51 -6.15 -18.17
C GLU A 250 11.06 -4.69 -18.32
N PHE A 251 9.81 -4.51 -18.73
CA PHE A 251 9.20 -3.21 -18.92
C PHE A 251 8.70 -2.66 -17.59
N PHE A 252 9.62 -2.11 -16.79
CA PHE A 252 9.31 -1.44 -15.52
C PHE A 252 8.59 -2.32 -14.48
N GLY A 253 8.81 -3.64 -14.50
CA GLY A 253 8.09 -4.59 -13.64
C GLY A 253 6.60 -4.67 -13.98
N ALA A 254 6.22 -4.26 -15.19
CA ALA A 254 4.83 -4.28 -15.60
C ALA A 254 4.37 -5.71 -15.87
N LYS A 255 3.12 -6.06 -15.52
CA LYS A 255 2.53 -7.38 -15.72
C LYS A 255 1.48 -7.36 -16.82
N CYS A 256 1.39 -8.46 -17.56
CA CYS A 256 0.38 -8.63 -18.60
C CYS A 256 -1.01 -8.75 -17.96
N PRO A 257 -2.00 -7.95 -18.40
CA PRO A 257 -3.37 -8.02 -17.86
C PRO A 257 -4.06 -9.36 -18.15
N GLU A 258 -3.65 -10.06 -19.21
CA GLU A 258 -4.27 -11.33 -19.61
C GLU A 258 -3.61 -12.57 -18.95
N HIS A 259 -2.30 -12.52 -18.69
CA HIS A 259 -1.53 -13.71 -18.31
C HIS A 259 -0.78 -13.57 -16.97
N GLY A 260 -0.69 -12.37 -16.39
CA GLY A 260 0.09 -12.12 -15.16
C GLY A 260 1.61 -12.17 -15.31
N GLU A 261 2.11 -12.52 -16.50
CA GLU A 261 3.54 -12.58 -16.84
C GLU A 261 4.18 -11.20 -16.87
N ASP A 262 5.47 -11.12 -16.52
CA ASP A 262 6.22 -9.86 -16.62
C ASP A 262 6.38 -9.46 -18.09
N LEU A 263 6.03 -8.21 -18.38
CA LEU A 263 6.13 -7.61 -19.71
C LEU A 263 7.58 -7.25 -20.00
N GLU A 264 7.98 -7.38 -21.26
CA GLU A 264 9.32 -7.09 -21.73
C GLU A 264 9.29 -6.14 -22.95
N VAL A 265 10.42 -5.51 -23.24
CA VAL A 265 10.57 -4.76 -24.49
C VAL A 265 11.07 -5.69 -25.60
N LYS A 266 10.28 -5.83 -26.66
CA LYS A 266 10.65 -6.61 -27.85
C LYS A 266 10.31 -5.86 -29.13
N ASN A 267 11.26 -5.78 -30.05
CA ASN A 267 11.21 -5.00 -31.27
C ASN A 267 10.79 -3.54 -31.03
N GLY A 268 11.26 -2.96 -29.92
CA GLY A 268 10.86 -1.61 -29.50
C GLY A 268 9.41 -1.47 -29.04
N ARG A 269 8.64 -2.55 -28.86
CA ARG A 269 7.27 -2.56 -28.36
C ARG A 269 7.17 -3.31 -27.04
N VAL A 270 6.07 -3.12 -26.30
CA VAL A 270 5.80 -3.89 -25.09
C VAL A 270 5.20 -5.24 -25.48
N HIS A 271 5.85 -6.32 -25.04
CA HIS A 271 5.55 -7.70 -25.42
C HIS A 271 5.29 -8.56 -24.19
N CYS A 272 4.26 -9.40 -24.26
CA CYS A 272 4.04 -10.48 -23.32
C CYS A 272 4.74 -11.75 -23.81
N PRO A 273 5.52 -12.46 -22.97
CA PRO A 273 6.14 -13.74 -23.32
C PRO A 273 5.19 -14.81 -23.90
N LYS A 274 3.89 -14.70 -23.62
CA LYS A 274 2.82 -15.54 -24.20
C LYS A 274 2.41 -15.15 -25.63
N ARG A 275 3.25 -14.36 -26.32
CA ARG A 275 3.24 -14.08 -27.77
C ARG A 275 2.21 -13.05 -28.26
N HIS A 276 1.98 -11.97 -27.52
CA HIS A 276 1.25 -10.81 -28.03
C HIS A 276 1.91 -9.49 -27.62
N TYR A 277 1.59 -8.42 -28.34
CA TYR A 277 2.06 -7.07 -28.05
C TYR A 277 0.93 -6.24 -27.45
N LEU A 278 1.27 -5.36 -26.51
CA LEU A 278 0.34 -4.40 -25.95
C LEU A 278 0.47 -3.08 -26.72
N GLU A 279 -0.25 -2.97 -27.84
CA GLU A 279 -0.14 -1.84 -28.77
C GLU A 279 -0.56 -0.49 -28.16
N PHE A 280 -1.31 -0.49 -27.06
CA PHE A 280 -1.71 0.73 -26.35
C PHE A 280 -0.69 1.18 -25.30
N VAL A 281 0.37 0.39 -25.06
CA VAL A 281 1.44 0.73 -24.12
C VAL A 281 2.66 1.16 -24.93
N GLU A 282 2.95 2.45 -24.87
CA GLU A 282 4.01 3.10 -25.63
C GLU A 282 5.31 3.10 -24.83
N PRO A 283 6.31 2.26 -25.18
CA PRO A 283 7.56 2.23 -24.44
C PRO A 283 8.47 3.35 -24.96
N LYS A 284 9.00 4.16 -24.05
CA LYS A 284 10.10 5.07 -24.38
C LYS A 284 11.41 4.30 -24.31
N THR A 285 11.94 3.88 -25.47
CA THR A 285 13.22 3.14 -25.57
C THR A 285 14.23 3.94 -26.37
N LYS A 286 15.49 3.48 -26.45
CA LYS A 286 16.49 4.08 -27.36
C LYS A 286 16.05 4.04 -28.83
N ARG A 287 15.22 3.05 -29.22
CA ARG A 287 14.76 2.86 -30.61
C ARG A 287 13.50 3.66 -30.93
N THR A 288 12.59 3.78 -29.98
CA THR A 288 11.27 4.41 -30.16
C THR A 288 11.22 5.85 -29.67
N TRP A 289 12.34 6.43 -29.22
CA TRP A 289 12.31 7.75 -28.63
C TRP A 289 11.77 8.82 -29.60
N ASP A 290 12.28 8.88 -30.83
CA ASP A 290 11.81 9.88 -31.78
C ASP A 290 10.31 9.76 -32.09
N GLU A 291 9.78 8.53 -32.13
CA GLU A 291 8.37 8.23 -32.32
C GLU A 291 7.54 8.64 -31.09
N PHE A 292 7.98 8.26 -29.89
CA PHE A 292 7.33 8.62 -28.62
C PHE A 292 7.23 10.14 -28.42
N GLU A 293 8.22 10.90 -28.90
CA GLU A 293 8.20 12.37 -28.83
C GLU A 293 7.31 12.99 -29.89
N SER A 294 7.30 12.46 -31.11
CA SER A 294 6.51 13.01 -32.22
C SER A 294 5.03 12.62 -32.13
N ASN A 295 4.73 11.43 -31.58
CA ASN A 295 3.39 10.89 -31.42
C ASN A 295 3.21 10.37 -29.97
N PRO A 296 3.11 11.27 -28.99
CA PRO A 296 3.07 10.90 -27.57
C PRO A 296 1.78 10.17 -27.18
N PRO A 297 1.81 9.38 -26.10
CA PRO A 297 0.64 8.70 -25.56
C PRO A 297 -0.38 9.69 -25.01
N ASP A 298 -1.63 9.24 -24.86
CA ASP A 298 -2.73 10.02 -24.30
C ASP A 298 -2.53 10.27 -22.79
N LEU A 299 -2.02 9.27 -22.08
CA LEU A 299 -1.68 9.32 -20.66
C LEU A 299 -0.18 9.14 -20.47
N LEU A 300 0.44 10.00 -19.66
CA LEU A 300 1.88 9.95 -19.42
C LEU A 300 2.21 9.86 -17.94
N ILE A 301 2.99 8.85 -17.58
CA ILE A 301 3.63 8.76 -16.26
C ILE A 301 5.01 9.37 -16.34
N SER A 302 5.35 10.23 -15.38
CA SER A 302 6.66 10.87 -15.34
C SER A 302 7.09 11.27 -13.92
N ASN A 303 8.21 11.98 -13.84
CA ASN A 303 8.70 12.67 -12.65
C ASN A 303 9.12 14.09 -13.03
N ILE A 304 9.17 14.98 -12.03
CA ILE A 304 9.48 16.40 -12.25
C ILE A 304 10.86 16.63 -12.87
N TRP A 305 11.81 15.70 -12.70
CA TRP A 305 13.18 15.85 -13.19
C TRP A 305 13.28 15.55 -14.68
N ALA A 306 12.64 14.47 -15.13
CA ALA A 306 12.58 14.08 -16.53
C ALA A 306 11.94 15.20 -17.37
N TRP A 307 10.82 15.76 -16.89
CA TRP A 307 10.11 16.83 -17.57
C TRP A 307 10.84 18.18 -17.56
N GLN A 308 11.49 18.57 -16.47
CA GLN A 308 12.35 19.76 -16.48
C GLN A 308 13.43 19.68 -17.57
N TYR A 309 14.01 18.50 -17.78
CA TYR A 309 14.93 18.30 -18.89
C TYR A 309 14.21 18.37 -20.26
N ARG A 310 12.95 17.93 -20.36
CA ARG A 310 12.14 18.03 -21.60
C ARG A 310 11.88 19.46 -22.02
N PHE A 311 11.75 20.40 -21.09
CA PHE A 311 11.61 21.83 -21.43
C PHE A 311 12.78 22.38 -22.27
N THR A 312 13.96 21.75 -22.22
CA THR A 312 15.12 22.18 -23.04
C THR A 312 15.04 21.70 -24.50
N LYS A 313 14.07 20.86 -24.85
CA LYS A 313 13.96 20.23 -26.17
C LYS A 313 12.89 20.90 -27.00
N ARG A 314 13.31 21.77 -27.92
CA ARG A 314 12.42 22.51 -28.83
C ARG A 314 11.39 21.61 -29.54
N LYS A 315 11.82 20.46 -30.07
CA LYS A 315 10.94 19.47 -30.74
C LYS A 315 9.73 19.07 -29.89
N LEU A 316 9.88 19.01 -28.56
CA LEU A 316 8.78 18.63 -27.67
C LEU A 316 7.71 19.70 -27.51
N TRP A 317 8.09 20.98 -27.59
CA TRP A 317 7.16 22.11 -27.62
C TRP A 317 6.45 22.23 -28.97
N GLU A 318 7.09 21.76 -30.05
CA GLU A 318 6.50 21.72 -31.39
C GLU A 318 5.61 20.49 -31.61
N SER A 319 5.66 19.51 -30.69
CA SER A 319 4.84 18.30 -30.67
C SER A 319 3.69 18.42 -29.66
N ASN A 320 2.72 17.51 -29.72
CA ASN A 320 1.66 17.40 -28.69
C ASN A 320 2.16 16.75 -27.38
N TYR A 321 3.47 16.69 -27.15
CA TYR A 321 4.06 16.19 -25.90
C TYR A 321 4.00 17.26 -24.81
N LEU A 322 4.52 18.46 -25.10
CA LEU A 322 4.39 19.65 -24.25
C LEU A 322 3.37 20.59 -24.90
N GLY A 323 2.10 20.17 -24.93
CA GLY A 323 1.04 20.85 -25.65
C GLY A 323 -0.13 21.30 -24.79
N GLY A 324 -0.91 22.24 -25.32
CA GLY A 324 -2.13 22.77 -24.69
C GLY A 324 -3.29 21.77 -24.61
N ASN A 325 -3.16 20.59 -25.22
CA ASN A 325 -4.15 19.51 -25.12
C ASN A 325 -4.13 18.81 -23.76
N ILE A 326 -3.09 19.04 -22.95
CA ILE A 326 -3.03 18.49 -21.60
C ILE A 326 -4.08 19.20 -20.74
N LYS A 327 -5.03 18.45 -20.20
CA LYS A 327 -6.07 18.93 -19.28
C LYS A 327 -5.72 18.70 -17.81
N TYR A 328 -4.85 17.73 -17.51
CA TYR A 328 -4.49 17.37 -16.13
C TYR A 328 -2.98 17.25 -15.92
N PHE A 329 -2.49 17.93 -14.89
CA PHE A 329 -1.21 17.67 -14.26
C PHE A 329 -1.44 17.15 -12.84
N VAL A 330 -1.25 15.85 -12.64
CA VAL A 330 -1.39 15.22 -11.33
C VAL A 330 -0.02 15.07 -10.69
N PHE A 331 0.12 15.53 -9.46
CA PHE A 331 1.28 15.30 -8.62
C PHE A 331 0.84 14.44 -7.44
N ASP A 332 1.26 13.18 -7.43
CA ASP A 332 0.94 12.27 -6.34
C ASP A 332 2.06 12.26 -5.29
N GLU A 333 1.71 11.90 -4.06
CA GLU A 333 2.63 11.82 -2.93
C GLU A 333 3.43 13.13 -2.72
N VAL A 334 2.79 14.29 -2.83
CA VAL A 334 3.49 15.60 -2.81
C VAL A 334 4.23 15.89 -1.50
N HIS A 335 3.93 15.15 -0.43
CA HIS A 335 4.71 15.20 0.81
C HIS A 335 6.15 14.70 0.66
N GLY A 336 6.47 13.99 -0.43
CA GLY A 336 7.83 13.62 -0.83
C GLY A 336 8.65 14.84 -1.30
N TYR A 337 8.00 15.91 -1.75
CA TYR A 337 8.67 17.15 -2.13
C TYR A 337 8.77 18.08 -0.91
N ARG A 338 9.93 18.08 -0.23
CA ARG A 338 10.19 18.91 0.95
C ARG A 338 11.39 19.85 0.74
N GLY A 339 11.47 20.89 1.57
CA GLY A 339 12.58 21.83 1.57
C GLY A 339 12.79 22.50 0.21
N ILE A 340 14.01 22.47 -0.31
CA ILE A 340 14.38 23.09 -1.60
C ILE A 340 13.59 22.47 -2.76
N VAL A 341 13.32 21.15 -2.72
CA VAL A 341 12.60 20.45 -3.80
C VAL A 341 11.15 20.95 -3.92
N ALA A 342 10.51 21.30 -2.80
CA ALA A 342 9.18 21.94 -2.83
C ALA A 342 9.22 23.32 -3.54
N GLY A 343 10.31 24.07 -3.37
CA GLY A 343 10.54 25.31 -4.09
C GLY A 343 10.67 25.08 -5.60
N VAL A 344 11.42 24.05 -6.00
CA VAL A 344 11.53 23.64 -7.42
C VAL A 344 10.16 23.24 -7.99
N LEU A 345 9.38 22.46 -7.23
CA LEU A 345 8.03 22.06 -7.62
C LEU A 345 7.11 23.26 -7.91
N LYS A 346 7.16 24.29 -7.07
CA LYS A 346 6.39 25.53 -7.28
C LYS A 346 6.69 26.16 -8.64
N TYR A 347 7.96 26.36 -8.96
CA TYR A 347 8.35 26.95 -10.26
C TYR A 347 8.03 26.01 -11.42
N PHE A 348 8.17 24.71 -11.22
CA PHE A 348 7.80 23.71 -12.21
C PHE A 348 6.31 23.78 -12.55
N ILE A 349 5.41 23.78 -11.56
CA ILE A 349 3.96 23.93 -11.77
C ILE A 349 3.63 25.25 -12.46
N LYS A 350 4.29 26.34 -12.05
CA LYS A 350 4.13 27.65 -12.70
C LYS A 350 4.48 27.58 -14.19
N ILE A 351 5.58 26.93 -14.57
CA ILE A 351 5.96 26.73 -15.97
C ILE A 351 4.91 25.91 -16.72
N LEU A 352 4.38 24.85 -16.10
CA LEU A 352 3.33 24.02 -16.72
C LEU A 352 2.07 24.84 -17.02
N GLN A 353 1.58 25.61 -16.05
CA GLN A 353 0.37 26.42 -16.20
C GLN A 353 0.58 27.71 -17.01
N GLU A 354 1.80 28.26 -17.11
CA GLU A 354 2.00 29.48 -17.92
C GLU A 354 2.43 29.18 -19.36
N LEU A 355 3.20 28.11 -19.58
CA LEU A 355 3.86 27.86 -20.86
C LEU A 355 3.38 26.59 -21.56
N VAL A 356 2.99 25.54 -20.83
CA VAL A 356 2.64 24.24 -21.44
C VAL A 356 1.14 24.16 -21.72
N SER A 357 0.31 24.28 -20.70
CA SER A 357 -1.15 24.25 -20.84
C SER A 357 -1.83 25.15 -19.78
N PRO A 358 -2.23 26.38 -20.16
CA PRO A 358 -2.84 27.32 -19.23
C PRO A 358 -4.20 26.93 -18.65
N ASN A 359 -4.93 26.07 -19.36
CA ASN A 359 -6.23 25.58 -18.92
C ASN A 359 -6.12 24.23 -18.20
N ALA A 360 -4.91 23.67 -18.05
CA ALA A 360 -4.73 22.42 -17.34
C ALA A 360 -4.98 22.60 -15.84
N ARG A 361 -5.75 21.67 -15.28
CA ARG A 361 -5.97 21.55 -13.85
C ARG A 361 -4.78 20.87 -13.20
N VAL A 362 -4.36 21.38 -12.05
CA VAL A 362 -3.30 20.79 -11.23
C VAL A 362 -3.91 20.09 -10.02
N PHE A 363 -3.61 18.80 -9.87
CA PHE A 363 -4.09 17.99 -8.75
C PHE A 363 -2.89 17.62 -7.87
N LEU A 364 -2.93 18.01 -6.59
CA LEU A 364 -1.93 17.67 -5.60
C LEU A 364 -2.48 16.61 -4.65
N SER A 365 -1.99 15.38 -4.72
CA SER A 365 -2.42 14.26 -3.85
C SER A 365 -1.37 13.93 -2.79
N SER A 366 -1.81 13.66 -1.56
CA SER A 366 -0.92 13.21 -0.48
C SER A 366 -1.65 12.59 0.71
N ALA A 367 -1.02 11.59 1.34
CA ALA A 367 -1.50 11.00 2.58
C ALA A 367 -1.39 11.92 3.80
N THR A 368 -0.26 12.61 3.94
CA THR A 368 0.09 13.36 5.15
C THR A 368 0.83 14.64 4.80
N ILE A 369 0.09 15.74 4.63
CA ILE A 369 0.69 17.08 4.55
C ILE A 369 0.36 17.81 5.86
N PRO A 370 1.35 18.28 6.63
CA PRO A 370 1.10 19.23 7.70
C PRO A 370 0.57 20.55 7.11
N LYS A 371 -0.64 20.96 7.48
CA LYS A 371 -1.32 22.16 6.94
C LYS A 371 -1.43 22.12 5.41
N PRO A 372 -2.16 21.15 4.84
CA PRO A 372 -2.27 20.95 3.39
C PRO A 372 -2.70 22.23 2.68
N GLU A 373 -3.54 23.04 3.31
CA GLU A 373 -4.04 24.29 2.77
C GLU A 373 -2.88 25.27 2.53
N LYS A 374 -2.06 25.57 3.55
CA LYS A 374 -0.92 26.49 3.39
C LYS A 374 0.15 25.96 2.42
N PHE A 375 0.31 24.65 2.36
CA PHE A 375 1.21 24.04 1.39
C PHE A 375 0.70 24.27 -0.04
N SER A 376 -0.58 24.00 -0.29
CA SER A 376 -1.19 24.16 -1.62
C SER A 376 -1.22 25.61 -2.09
N GLU A 377 -1.53 26.59 -1.24
CA GLU A 377 -1.46 28.02 -1.63
C GLU A 377 -0.05 28.40 -2.12
N ARG A 378 0.98 27.91 -1.41
CA ARG A 378 2.38 28.23 -1.73
C ARG A 378 2.86 27.56 -3.00
N ILE A 379 2.46 26.30 -3.21
CA ILE A 379 2.88 25.50 -4.36
C ILE A 379 2.13 25.92 -5.63
N LEU A 380 0.81 26.09 -5.56
CA LEU A 380 -0.02 26.50 -6.69
C LEU A 380 0.04 28.01 -6.96
N SER A 381 0.54 28.81 -6.01
CA SER A 381 0.54 30.29 -6.10
C SER A 381 -0.87 30.87 -6.27
N LYS A 382 -1.89 30.19 -5.75
CA LYS A 382 -3.31 30.56 -5.77
C LYS A 382 -3.84 30.78 -4.35
N ARG A 383 -4.93 31.53 -4.18
CA ARG A 383 -5.60 31.67 -2.89
C ARG A 383 -6.37 30.39 -2.59
N MET A 384 -6.55 30.07 -1.31
CA MET A 384 -7.26 28.86 -0.91
C MET A 384 -8.72 28.77 -1.37
N ASP A 385 -9.38 29.90 -1.63
CA ASP A 385 -10.75 29.91 -2.15
C ASP A 385 -10.84 29.54 -3.64
N ASP A 386 -9.70 29.66 -4.34
CA ASP A 386 -9.57 29.31 -5.77
C ASP A 386 -9.04 27.86 -5.94
N ILE A 387 -8.95 27.09 -4.84
CA ILE A 387 -8.46 25.70 -4.82
C ILE A 387 -9.54 24.78 -4.25
N LEU A 388 -9.83 23.70 -4.99
CA LEU A 388 -10.75 22.65 -4.58
C LEU A 388 -10.15 21.80 -3.47
N LYS A 389 -10.88 21.64 -2.35
CA LYS A 389 -10.39 21.01 -1.12
C LYS A 389 -11.00 19.62 -0.94
N LEU A 390 -10.39 18.62 -1.57
CA LEU A 390 -10.85 17.22 -1.53
C LEU A 390 -10.22 16.49 -0.33
N LYS A 391 -10.52 16.96 0.88
CA LYS A 391 -9.94 16.46 2.13
C LYS A 391 -10.87 15.53 2.87
N TYR A 392 -10.36 14.37 3.29
CA TYR A 392 -11.11 13.50 4.18
C TYR A 392 -11.36 14.19 5.53
N ASN A 393 -12.63 14.25 5.89
CA ASN A 393 -13.13 14.73 7.17
C ASN A 393 -14.12 13.68 7.72
N PRO A 394 -13.84 13.03 8.87
CA PRO A 394 -14.74 12.08 9.52
C PRO A 394 -16.15 12.63 9.75
N ASP A 395 -16.31 13.92 10.06
CA ASP A 395 -17.62 14.51 10.33
C ASP A 395 -18.49 14.58 9.06
N LEU A 396 -17.87 14.74 7.88
CA LEU A 396 -18.57 14.89 6.60
C LEU A 396 -18.71 13.58 5.83
N HIS A 397 -17.74 12.69 6.01
CA HIS A 397 -17.59 11.44 5.26
C HIS A 397 -17.89 10.20 6.09
N GLY A 398 -18.02 10.34 7.42
CA GLY A 398 -18.21 9.21 8.31
C GLY A 398 -16.95 8.39 8.53
N VAL A 399 -17.14 7.35 9.35
CA VAL A 399 -16.18 6.30 9.66
C VAL A 399 -16.97 5.01 9.55
N ASP A 400 -16.81 4.29 8.44
CA ASP A 400 -17.58 3.06 8.18
C ASP A 400 -17.10 1.92 9.08
N ASP A 401 -15.80 1.90 9.37
CA ASP A 401 -15.16 0.95 10.25
C ASP A 401 -13.90 1.55 10.91
N LYS A 402 -13.28 0.82 11.82
CA LYS A 402 -12.03 1.21 12.47
C LYS A 402 -11.05 0.05 12.43
N LYS A 403 -9.77 0.40 12.36
CA LYS A 403 -8.67 -0.54 12.63
C LYS A 403 -7.88 -0.07 13.85
N LEU A 404 -7.36 -1.01 14.63
CA LEU A 404 -6.40 -0.72 15.69
C LEU A 404 -4.97 -0.77 15.14
N GLU A 405 -4.19 0.26 15.47
CA GLU A 405 -2.75 0.29 15.24
C GLU A 405 -2.03 0.26 16.58
N LEU A 406 -1.25 -0.79 16.81
CA LEU A 406 -0.42 -0.96 18.00
C LEU A 406 0.99 -0.45 17.69
N TYR A 407 1.40 0.60 18.40
CA TYR A 407 2.73 1.18 18.29
C TYR A 407 3.56 0.73 19.50
N SER A 408 4.53 -0.16 19.27
CA SER A 408 5.52 -0.54 20.30
C SER A 408 6.84 0.16 20.02
N LEU A 409 7.28 1.00 20.96
CA LEU A 409 8.56 1.70 20.94
C LEU A 409 9.52 0.98 21.89
N VAL A 410 10.57 0.36 21.33
CA VAL A 410 11.54 -0.41 22.11
C VAL A 410 12.89 0.32 22.22
N GLY A 411 13.41 0.40 23.43
CA GLY A 411 14.76 0.86 23.74
C GLY A 411 15.71 -0.32 23.87
N VAL A 412 16.55 -0.54 22.86
CA VAL A 412 17.56 -1.60 22.89
C VAL A 412 18.74 -1.18 23.79
N ASN A 413 19.26 -2.12 24.58
CA ASN A 413 20.44 -1.93 25.40
C ASN A 413 21.62 -1.45 24.54
N PRO A 414 22.24 -0.29 24.84
CA PRO A 414 23.32 0.28 24.02
C PRO A 414 24.61 -0.55 24.03
N HIS A 415 24.75 -1.51 24.95
CA HIS A 415 25.86 -2.47 24.96
C HIS A 415 25.69 -3.63 23.97
N LEU A 416 24.52 -3.72 23.32
CA LEU A 416 24.22 -4.73 22.31
C LEU A 416 23.97 -4.06 20.96
N SER A 417 24.27 -4.79 19.90
CA SER A 417 23.92 -4.38 18.54
C SER A 417 22.40 -4.40 18.42
N TRP A 418 21.77 -3.31 17.95
CA TRP A 418 20.34 -3.33 17.60
C TRP A 418 20.06 -4.36 16.50
N GLU A 419 21.07 -4.67 15.69
CA GLU A 419 21.04 -5.72 14.69
C GLU A 419 20.89 -7.11 15.31
N THR A 420 21.42 -7.32 16.52
CA THR A 420 21.21 -8.57 17.26
C THR A 420 19.74 -8.74 17.58
N TYR A 421 19.09 -7.69 18.07
CA TYR A 421 17.66 -7.70 18.32
C TYR A 421 16.84 -7.91 17.03
N VAL A 422 17.20 -7.23 15.94
CA VAL A 422 16.39 -7.25 14.70
C VAL A 422 16.41 -8.59 13.97
N HIS A 423 17.54 -9.31 13.93
CA HIS A 423 17.54 -10.63 13.28
C HIS A 423 16.78 -11.67 14.11
N GLU A 424 16.92 -11.64 15.44
CA GLU A 424 16.11 -12.45 16.35
C GLU A 424 14.61 -12.13 16.22
N LEU A 425 14.26 -10.86 16.05
CA LEU A 425 12.89 -10.45 15.74
C LEU A 425 12.40 -11.03 14.41
N ALA A 426 13.25 -11.09 13.39
CA ALA A 426 12.91 -11.72 12.11
C ALA A 426 12.64 -13.23 12.27
N ILE A 427 13.51 -13.93 13.00
CA ILE A 427 13.34 -15.37 13.30
C ILE A 427 12.05 -15.58 14.10
N TYR A 428 11.80 -14.78 15.14
CA TYR A 428 10.58 -14.85 15.95
C TYR A 428 9.32 -14.67 15.09
N LEU A 429 9.25 -13.60 14.29
CA LEU A 429 8.07 -13.32 13.45
C LEU A 429 7.84 -14.41 12.39
N SER A 430 8.92 -14.92 11.78
CA SER A 430 8.84 -16.04 10.83
C SER A 430 8.39 -17.33 11.53
N THR A 431 8.90 -17.61 12.74
CA THR A 431 8.50 -18.76 13.56
C THR A 431 7.01 -18.74 13.86
N ILE A 432 6.45 -17.63 14.35
CA ILE A 432 5.01 -17.54 14.64
C ILE A 432 4.19 -17.75 13.36
N SER A 433 4.63 -17.15 12.25
CA SER A 433 3.96 -17.30 10.95
C SER A 433 3.85 -18.78 10.56
N ARG A 434 4.93 -19.55 10.66
CA ARG A 434 4.95 -20.99 10.36
C ARG A 434 4.17 -21.83 11.38
N LEU A 435 4.34 -21.59 12.67
CA LEU A 435 3.62 -22.34 13.71
C LEU A 435 2.10 -22.20 13.58
N ARG A 436 1.61 -21.06 13.09
CA ARG A 436 0.18 -20.78 12.88
C ARG A 436 -0.37 -21.28 11.53
N GLU A 437 0.47 -21.58 10.54
CA GLU A 437 0.05 -21.98 9.19
C GLU A 437 -0.65 -23.36 9.13
N LYS A 438 -0.54 -24.18 10.18
CA LYS A 438 -1.19 -25.50 10.31
C LYS A 438 -2.71 -25.48 10.57
N ARG A 439 -3.37 -24.33 10.45
CA ARG A 439 -4.84 -24.22 10.51
C ARG A 439 -5.31 -23.87 9.11
N GLU A 440 -6.35 -24.53 8.61
CA GLU A 440 -6.89 -24.51 7.23
C GLU A 440 -7.29 -23.11 6.68
N THR A 441 -6.89 -22.03 7.33
CA THR A 441 -7.04 -20.66 6.87
C THR A 441 -5.79 -20.21 6.15
N GLU A 442 -5.94 -19.66 4.94
CA GLU A 442 -4.91 -19.03 4.09
C GLU A 442 -4.23 -17.79 4.73
N ASN A 443 -4.38 -17.57 6.05
CA ASN A 443 -4.07 -16.35 6.79
C ASN A 443 -2.73 -16.44 7.56
N GLY A 444 -1.63 -16.73 6.85
CA GLY A 444 -0.29 -16.57 7.42
C GLY A 444 -0.02 -15.12 7.82
N LEU A 445 0.69 -14.89 8.93
CA LEU A 445 1.13 -13.53 9.29
C LEU A 445 2.24 -13.10 8.35
N GLN A 446 2.00 -12.02 7.60
CA GLN A 446 3.04 -11.35 6.82
C GLN A 446 3.71 -10.27 7.67
N SER A 447 5.04 -10.31 7.74
CA SER A 447 5.85 -9.35 8.50
C SER A 447 6.80 -8.59 7.58
N LEU A 448 6.93 -7.28 7.78
CA LEU A 448 7.87 -6.43 7.04
C LEU A 448 8.77 -5.69 8.02
N ILE A 449 10.09 -5.83 7.84
CA ILE A 449 11.10 -5.13 8.64
C ILE A 449 11.83 -4.13 7.72
N PHE A 450 11.65 -2.83 8.00
CA PHE A 450 12.32 -1.77 7.26
C PHE A 450 13.65 -1.40 7.92
N ILE A 451 14.72 -1.37 7.13
CA ILE A 451 16.08 -1.06 7.57
C ILE A 451 16.69 -0.03 6.61
N ASP A 452 17.40 0.96 7.16
CA ASP A 452 17.86 2.14 6.41
C ASP A 452 18.98 1.91 5.38
N SER A 453 19.54 0.69 5.28
CA SER A 453 20.69 0.42 4.40
C SER A 453 20.66 -0.98 3.80
N ILE A 454 20.92 -1.05 2.48
CA ILE A 454 21.13 -2.31 1.75
C ILE A 454 22.18 -3.20 2.42
N LYS A 455 23.27 -2.60 2.93
CA LYS A 455 24.33 -3.33 3.64
C LYS A 455 23.80 -3.98 4.92
N ASN A 456 22.99 -3.24 5.69
CA ASN A 456 22.42 -3.76 6.94
C ASN A 456 21.37 -4.83 6.69
N ILE A 457 20.52 -4.67 5.67
CA ILE A 457 19.57 -5.71 5.27
C ILE A 457 20.32 -6.99 4.87
N ASN A 458 21.36 -6.89 4.03
CA ASN A 458 22.14 -8.07 3.62
C ASN A 458 22.78 -8.76 4.83
N ARG A 459 23.35 -7.98 5.75
CA ARG A 459 23.96 -8.50 6.97
C ARG A 459 22.93 -9.18 7.87
N LEU A 460 21.78 -8.54 8.13
CA LEU A 460 20.72 -9.06 8.97
C LEU A 460 20.12 -10.35 8.38
N TYR A 461 19.93 -10.39 7.07
CA TYR A 461 19.55 -11.61 6.36
C TYR A 461 20.55 -12.74 6.63
N SER A 462 21.84 -12.53 6.36
CA SER A 462 22.87 -13.55 6.59
C SER A 462 22.96 -13.97 8.06
N GLN A 463 22.79 -13.03 9.01
CA GLN A 463 22.79 -13.33 10.45
C GLN A 463 21.57 -14.18 10.85
N SER A 464 20.39 -13.87 10.32
CA SER A 464 19.16 -14.63 10.59
C SER A 464 19.33 -16.09 10.13
N HIS A 465 19.79 -16.30 8.90
CA HIS A 465 20.02 -17.65 8.37
C HIS A 465 21.10 -18.41 9.15
N GLN A 466 22.19 -17.75 9.52
CA GLN A 466 23.23 -18.38 10.32
C GLN A 466 22.73 -18.81 11.70
N ALA A 467 21.90 -17.99 12.36
CA ALA A 467 21.30 -18.33 13.65
C ALA A 467 20.34 -19.53 13.53
N ILE A 468 19.53 -19.57 12.48
CA ILE A 468 18.69 -20.73 12.14
C ILE A 468 19.56 -21.98 11.94
N ASP A 469 20.61 -21.92 11.11
CA ASP A 469 21.51 -23.05 10.88
C ASP A 469 22.12 -23.59 12.19
N LEU A 470 22.44 -22.69 13.13
CA LEU A 470 23.00 -23.02 14.44
C LEU A 470 21.99 -23.60 15.44
N GLY A 471 20.68 -23.43 15.23
CA GLY A 471 19.66 -24.09 16.05
C GLY A 471 18.39 -23.30 16.33
N ASP A 472 18.32 -22.00 16.03
CA ASP A 472 17.10 -21.24 16.32
C ASP A 472 15.93 -21.69 15.41
N PRO A 473 14.68 -21.73 15.91
CA PRO A 473 14.22 -21.33 17.25
C PRO A 473 14.09 -22.50 18.26
N GLN A 474 14.88 -23.58 18.15
CA GLN A 474 14.67 -24.83 18.89
C GLN A 474 14.50 -24.66 20.41
N ASP A 475 15.34 -23.83 21.05
CA ASP A 475 15.29 -23.65 22.52
C ASP A 475 14.00 -22.98 23.00
N HIS A 476 13.30 -22.23 22.14
CA HIS A 476 12.02 -21.58 22.44
C HIS A 476 10.84 -22.56 22.49
N LEU A 477 11.05 -23.80 22.05
CA LEU A 477 10.04 -24.86 21.98
C LEU A 477 10.06 -25.80 23.19
N ASN A 478 10.85 -25.45 24.21
CA ASN A 478 10.98 -26.24 25.43
C ASN A 478 9.72 -26.15 26.32
N GLU A 479 9.13 -27.31 26.63
CA GLU A 479 7.94 -27.43 27.46
C GLU A 479 8.14 -27.05 28.93
N ASP A 480 9.39 -27.12 29.42
CA ASP A 480 9.73 -26.74 30.80
C ASP A 480 9.57 -25.23 31.03
N ILE A 481 9.53 -24.45 29.95
CA ILE A 481 9.35 -23.00 29.99
C ILE A 481 7.85 -22.70 29.94
N PRO A 482 7.31 -21.99 30.95
CA PRO A 482 5.88 -21.76 31.03
C PRO A 482 5.38 -20.90 29.86
N PRO A 483 4.14 -21.11 29.39
CA PRO A 483 3.55 -20.38 28.25
C PRO A 483 3.51 -18.85 28.46
N SER A 484 3.42 -18.41 29.72
CA SER A 484 3.43 -17.00 30.12
C SER A 484 4.82 -16.34 30.05
N ASP A 485 5.90 -17.13 29.93
CA ASP A 485 7.26 -16.61 29.74
C ASP A 485 7.43 -16.15 28.28
N PRO A 486 7.95 -14.94 28.03
CA PRO A 486 8.08 -14.42 26.67
C PRO A 486 9.01 -15.27 25.78
N TYR A 487 9.90 -16.06 26.36
CA TYR A 487 10.82 -16.95 25.62
C TYR A 487 10.13 -18.19 25.02
N SER A 488 8.91 -18.53 25.44
CA SER A 488 8.18 -19.74 25.01
C SER A 488 7.39 -19.54 23.70
N TYR A 489 7.81 -20.17 22.60
CA TYR A 489 7.10 -20.05 21.31
C TYR A 489 6.17 -21.25 21.02
N TRP A 490 6.30 -22.37 21.75
CA TRP A 490 5.43 -23.54 21.53
C TRP A 490 3.94 -23.24 21.79
N ILE A 491 3.62 -22.14 22.48
CA ILE A 491 2.24 -21.74 22.76
C ILE A 491 1.41 -21.49 21.49
N TYR A 492 2.06 -21.10 20.39
CA TYR A 492 1.39 -20.88 19.10
C TYR A 492 0.98 -22.20 18.43
N ASN A 493 1.67 -23.30 18.76
CA ASN A 493 1.33 -24.64 18.28
C ASN A 493 1.85 -25.72 19.24
N LYS A 494 0.91 -26.37 19.94
CA LYS A 494 1.21 -27.41 20.94
C LYS A 494 1.90 -28.65 20.35
N ASP A 495 1.82 -28.89 19.04
CA ASP A 495 2.54 -29.98 18.38
C ASP A 495 4.07 -29.77 18.43
N PHE A 496 4.50 -28.52 18.61
CA PHE A 496 5.89 -28.13 18.77
C PHE A 496 6.29 -27.94 20.24
N LYS A 497 5.54 -28.54 21.18
CA LYS A 497 5.87 -28.54 22.60
C LYS A 497 6.72 -29.77 22.92
N PHE A 498 8.00 -29.57 23.22
CA PHE A 498 8.94 -30.67 23.43
C PHE A 498 9.72 -30.56 24.74
N LYS A 499 10.05 -31.69 25.37
CA LYS A 499 11.07 -31.72 26.43
C LYS A 499 12.43 -31.45 25.84
N LYS A 500 13.24 -30.67 26.54
CA LYS A 500 14.63 -30.36 26.12
C LYS A 500 15.47 -31.61 25.81
N SER A 501 15.25 -32.71 26.52
CA SER A 501 15.96 -33.98 26.33
C SER A 501 15.39 -34.87 25.21
N GLU A 502 14.22 -34.54 24.66
CA GLU A 502 13.45 -35.40 23.75
C GLU A 502 12.97 -34.61 22.50
N ILE A 503 13.72 -33.58 22.09
CA ILE A 503 13.38 -32.78 20.91
C ILE A 503 13.57 -33.65 19.65
N PRO A 504 12.51 -33.93 18.87
CA PRO A 504 12.63 -34.73 17.66
C PRO A 504 13.32 -33.91 16.57
N SER A 505 14.28 -34.50 15.86
CA SER A 505 15.03 -33.79 14.83
C SER A 505 14.16 -33.43 13.63
N GLU A 506 13.36 -34.37 13.11
CA GLU A 506 12.62 -34.17 11.86
C GLU A 506 11.61 -32.99 11.89
N PRO A 507 10.73 -32.83 12.90
CA PRO A 507 9.81 -31.69 12.95
C PRO A 507 10.52 -30.35 13.13
N ILE A 508 11.63 -30.33 13.87
CA ILE A 508 12.42 -29.11 14.09
C ILE A 508 13.20 -28.73 12.84
N ASP A 509 13.88 -29.68 12.22
CA ASP A 509 14.63 -29.45 10.98
C ASP A 509 13.70 -28.94 9.88
N ARG A 510 12.48 -29.48 9.77
CA ARG A 510 11.46 -28.97 8.86
C ARG A 510 11.04 -27.53 9.19
N LEU A 511 10.74 -27.23 10.44
CA LEU A 511 10.37 -25.87 10.85
C LEU A 511 11.50 -24.87 10.56
N LYS A 512 12.75 -25.26 10.79
CA LYS A 512 13.93 -24.44 10.48
C LYS A 512 14.05 -24.17 8.99
N GLU A 513 13.86 -25.19 8.15
CA GLU A 513 13.85 -25.05 6.69
C GLU A 513 12.74 -24.10 6.23
N GLU A 514 11.51 -24.27 6.75
CA GLU A 514 10.38 -23.38 6.45
C GLU A 514 10.63 -21.92 6.88
N ILE A 515 11.24 -21.70 8.06
CA ILE A 515 11.59 -20.36 8.54
C ILE A 515 12.69 -19.74 7.67
N TRP A 516 13.70 -20.54 7.30
CA TRP A 516 14.80 -20.14 6.43
C TRP A 516 14.24 -19.67 5.09
N GLU A 517 13.38 -20.46 4.45
CA GLU A 517 12.79 -20.11 3.15
C GLU A 517 11.87 -18.88 3.20
N ASN A 518 11.18 -18.66 4.32
CA ASN A 518 10.25 -17.55 4.50
C ASN A 518 10.95 -16.19 4.69
N ILE A 519 12.15 -16.15 5.26
CA ILE A 519 12.87 -14.89 5.43
C ILE A 519 13.45 -14.44 4.09
N GLU A 520 12.85 -13.41 3.51
CA GLU A 520 13.29 -12.80 2.26
C GLU A 520 13.88 -11.39 2.46
N ARG A 521 14.59 -10.88 1.44
CA ARG A 521 15.08 -9.50 1.40
C ARG A 521 14.78 -8.84 0.06
N HIS A 522 14.31 -7.61 0.14
CA HIS A 522 13.91 -6.81 -1.03
C HIS A 522 14.58 -5.44 -0.99
N TYR A 523 14.96 -4.93 -2.17
CA TYR A 523 15.56 -3.60 -2.34
C TYR A 523 14.86 -2.85 -3.46
N SER A 524 14.63 -1.55 -3.28
CA SER A 524 14.01 -0.71 -4.31
C SER A 524 14.92 -0.46 -5.54
N TYR A 525 16.17 -0.93 -5.55
CA TYR A 525 17.11 -0.80 -6.65
C TYR A 525 18.02 -2.03 -6.74
N LYS A 526 17.94 -2.79 -7.84
CA LYS A 526 19.09 -3.54 -8.36
C LYS A 526 20.06 -2.49 -8.91
N THR A 527 21.02 -2.03 -8.11
CA THR A 527 22.19 -1.34 -8.66
C THR A 527 22.96 -2.36 -9.46
N GLY A 528 22.77 -2.35 -10.79
CA GLY A 528 23.71 -2.95 -11.74
C GLY A 528 24.99 -2.14 -11.82
#